data_AF-A0A2U3KLW8-F1
#
_entry.id   AF-A0A2U3KLW8-F1
#
_cell.length_a   1.000
_cell.length_b   1.000
_cell.length_c   1.000
_cell.angle_alpha   90.00
_cell.angle_beta   90.00
_cell.angle_gamma   90.00
#
_symmetry.space_group_name_H-M   'P 1'
#
loop_
_entity.id
_entity.type
_entity.pdbx_description
1 polymer ?
#
loop_
_entity_poly.entity_id
_entity_poly.type
_entity_poly.pdbx_seq_one_letter_code
_entity_poly.pdbx_strand_id
1 'polypeptide(L)'
;MTSLLKKVFLVDLFQGLWVTFRNQNPKYIYTEQYPAERPKVAERYRGAPRLNINPDNGETLCISCNLCALACPETLIVVTSQRNETTKRKDLTTFTYDTSRCMFCGLCEDACPVDALELTQD
;
A
#
# COMPACT_ATOMS: atom_id res chain seq x y z
N MET A 1 25.46 -7.71 54.09
CA MET A 1 24.58 -6.61 54.57
C MET A 1 23.93 -5.83 53.43
N THR A 2 24.62 -5.60 52.30
CA THR A 2 24.14 -4.81 51.15
C THR A 2 22.95 -5.41 50.39
N SER A 3 22.84 -6.74 50.25
CA SER A 3 21.70 -7.35 49.52
C SER A 3 20.40 -7.42 50.33
N LEU A 4 20.49 -7.51 51.67
CA LEU A 4 19.32 -7.50 52.56
C LEU A 4 18.67 -6.11 52.57
N LEU A 5 19.48 -5.05 52.63
CA LEU A 5 19.01 -3.66 52.54
C LEU A 5 18.33 -3.36 51.21
N LYS A 6 18.89 -3.82 50.07
CA LYS A 6 18.24 -3.65 48.76
C LYS A 6 16.86 -4.33 48.67
N LYS A 7 16.72 -5.51 49.30
CA LYS A 7 15.45 -6.25 49.35
C LYS A 7 14.41 -5.61 50.29
N VAL A 8 14.83 -5.15 51.47
CA VAL A 8 13.94 -4.48 52.44
C VAL A 8 13.46 -3.12 51.91
N PHE A 9 14.34 -2.37 51.24
CA PHE A 9 14.00 -1.06 50.67
C PHE A 9 13.46 -1.13 49.22
N LEU A 10 13.23 -2.33 48.67
CA LEU A 10 12.65 -2.54 47.33
C LEU A 10 13.31 -1.67 46.24
N VAL A 11 14.63 -1.48 46.32
CA VAL A 11 15.36 -0.52 45.47
C VAL A 11 15.19 -0.84 43.98
N ASP A 12 15.17 -2.13 43.63
CA ASP A 12 14.99 -2.59 42.24
C ASP A 12 13.58 -2.27 41.70
N LEU A 13 12.55 -2.26 42.56
CA LEU A 13 11.18 -1.89 42.19
C LEU A 13 11.10 -0.41 41.85
N PHE A 14 11.69 0.46 42.69
CA PHE A 14 11.75 1.89 42.43
C PHE A 14 12.59 2.23 41.20
N GLN A 15 13.70 1.51 40.99
CA GLN A 15 14.51 1.67 39.79
C GLN A 15 13.72 1.30 38.53
N GLY A 16 12.92 0.24 38.56
CA GLY A 16 12.02 -0.12 37.46
C GLY A 16 10.91 0.91 37.24
N LEU A 17 10.25 1.36 38.31
CA LEU A 17 9.18 2.34 38.25
C LEU A 17 9.67 3.70 37.72
N TRP A 18 10.92 4.08 38.04
CA TRP A 18 11.55 5.28 37.49
C TRP A 18 11.67 5.25 35.96
N VAL A 19 11.96 4.08 35.38
CA VAL A 19 11.97 3.91 33.92
C VAL A 19 10.57 4.11 33.35
N THR A 20 9.54 3.55 34.00
CA THR A 20 8.14 3.74 33.60
C THR A 20 7.74 5.21 33.62
N PHE A 21 8.03 5.94 34.69
CA PHE A 21 7.75 7.38 34.77
C PHE A 21 8.53 8.19 33.75
N ARG A 22 9.79 7.82 33.44
CA ARG A 22 10.55 8.47 32.37
C ARG A 22 9.88 8.33 31.01
N ASN A 23 9.33 7.15 30.71
CA ASN A 23 8.67 6.86 29.44
C ASN A 23 7.26 7.47 29.32
N GLN A 24 6.65 7.92 30.42
CA GLN A 24 5.35 8.61 30.41
C GLN A 24 5.44 10.06 29.90
N ASN A 25 6.65 10.61 29.75
CA ASN A 25 6.83 11.96 29.21
C ASN A 25 6.27 12.04 27.76
N PRO A 26 5.39 13.02 27.45
CA PRO A 26 4.78 13.19 26.13
C PRO A 26 5.76 13.24 24.96
N LYS A 27 7.01 13.65 25.21
CA LYS A 27 8.09 13.64 24.21
C LYS A 27 8.39 12.25 23.62
N TYR A 28 8.08 11.18 24.36
CA TYR A 28 8.31 9.80 23.92
C TYR A 28 7.06 9.13 23.34
N ILE A 29 5.95 9.85 23.22
CA ILE A 29 4.74 9.32 22.59
C ILE A 29 4.93 9.31 21.07
N TYR A 30 4.84 8.11 20.48
CA TYR A 30 4.94 7.89 19.03
C TYR A 30 3.57 7.73 18.36
N THR A 31 2.48 7.74 19.14
CA THR A 31 1.13 7.52 18.63
C THR A 31 0.72 8.60 17.64
N GLU A 32 0.41 8.20 16.41
CA GLU A 32 -0.23 9.04 15.41
C GLU A 32 -1.76 8.95 15.56
N GLN A 33 -2.47 10.08 15.54
CA GLN A 33 -3.92 10.11 15.78
C GLN A 33 -4.72 9.85 14.50
N TYR A 34 -4.76 8.60 14.03
CA TYR A 34 -5.61 8.22 12.90
C TYR A 34 -7.10 8.42 13.23
N PRO A 35 -7.94 8.99 12.33
CA PRO A 35 -7.66 9.37 10.94
C PRO A 35 -7.21 10.83 10.73
N ALA A 36 -7.11 11.64 11.79
CA ALA A 36 -6.78 13.06 11.70
C ALA A 36 -5.32 13.28 11.26
N GLU A 37 -4.41 12.45 11.74
CA GLU A 37 -3.02 12.38 11.33
C GLU A 37 -2.76 10.99 10.73
N ARG A 38 -2.26 10.95 9.49
CA ARG A 38 -1.91 9.72 8.77
C ARG A 38 -0.39 9.59 8.67
N PRO A 39 0.15 8.36 8.74
CA PRO A 39 1.57 8.14 8.52
C PRO A 39 1.96 8.56 7.10
N LYS A 40 3.19 9.06 6.94
CA LYS A 40 3.78 9.26 5.63
C LYS A 40 4.16 7.90 5.04
N VAL A 41 3.42 7.46 4.04
CA VAL A 41 3.75 6.25 3.27
C VAL A 41 4.96 6.48 2.37
N ALA A 42 5.72 5.42 2.11
CA ALA A 42 6.85 5.49 1.20
C ALA A 42 6.39 5.70 -0.25
N GLU A 43 7.26 6.26 -1.09
CA GLU A 43 6.95 6.55 -2.50
C GLU A 43 6.54 5.29 -3.29
N ARG A 44 7.13 4.14 -2.95
CA ARG A 44 6.85 2.83 -3.57
C ARG A 44 5.80 2.00 -2.82
N TYR A 45 4.96 2.63 -2.02
CA TYR A 45 3.86 1.94 -1.36
C TYR A 45 2.89 1.38 -2.40
N ARG A 46 2.35 0.20 -2.10
CA ARG A 46 1.51 -0.59 -3.01
C ARG A 46 0.10 -0.69 -2.43
N GLY A 47 -0.74 0.28 -2.75
CA GLY A 47 -2.13 0.38 -2.31
C GLY A 47 -3.11 -0.05 -3.40
N ALA A 48 -4.25 0.63 -3.46
CA ALA A 48 -5.32 0.26 -4.37
C ALA A 48 -4.90 0.41 -5.85
N PRO A 49 -5.22 -0.56 -6.72
CA PRO A 49 -4.94 -0.47 -8.14
C PRO A 49 -5.79 0.60 -8.82
N ARG A 50 -5.19 1.38 -9.71
CA ARG A 50 -5.87 2.41 -10.51
C ARG A 50 -5.46 2.31 -11.97
N LEU A 51 -6.43 2.46 -12.86
CA LEU A 51 -6.18 2.67 -14.29
C LEU A 51 -5.91 4.16 -14.55
N ASN A 52 -4.76 4.44 -15.15
CA ASN A 52 -4.36 5.80 -15.49
C ASN A 52 -5.06 6.27 -16.78
N ILE A 53 -5.39 7.56 -16.76
CA ILE A 53 -6.11 8.27 -17.82
C ILE A 53 -5.16 9.34 -18.36
N ASN A 54 -5.15 9.52 -19.67
CA ASN A 54 -4.38 10.56 -20.32
C ASN A 54 -5.03 11.93 -20.03
N PRO A 55 -4.27 12.91 -19.49
CA PRO A 55 -4.79 14.22 -19.10
C PRO A 55 -5.31 15.07 -20.27
N ASP A 56 -4.81 14.85 -21.49
CA ASP A 56 -5.11 15.71 -22.64
C ASP A 56 -6.43 15.33 -23.32
N ASN A 57 -6.71 14.02 -23.42
CA ASN A 57 -7.87 13.48 -24.15
C ASN A 57 -8.89 12.75 -23.24
N GLY A 58 -8.56 12.51 -21.97
CA GLY A 58 -9.44 11.80 -21.03
C GLY A 58 -9.63 10.30 -21.33
N GLU A 59 -8.87 9.73 -22.26
CA GLU A 59 -8.91 8.30 -22.58
C GLU A 59 -8.01 7.50 -21.64
N THR A 60 -8.35 6.24 -21.40
CA THR A 60 -7.43 5.33 -20.70
C THR A 60 -6.15 5.13 -21.50
N LEU A 61 -5.01 5.07 -20.79
CA LEU A 61 -3.72 4.70 -21.38
C LEU A 61 -3.67 3.22 -21.80
N CYS A 62 -4.61 2.39 -21.34
CA CYS A 62 -4.63 0.96 -21.61
C CYS A 62 -4.75 0.66 -23.11
N ILE A 63 -3.86 -0.21 -23.60
CA ILE A 63 -3.85 -0.70 -24.99
C ILE A 63 -4.41 -2.14 -25.13
N SER A 64 -5.00 -2.68 -24.06
CA SER A 64 -5.59 -4.03 -24.04
C SER A 64 -4.63 -5.14 -24.47
N CYS A 65 -3.36 -5.07 -24.02
CA CYS A 65 -2.33 -6.09 -24.32
C CYS A 65 -2.45 -7.38 -23.49
N ASN A 66 -3.26 -7.35 -22.42
CA ASN A 66 -3.49 -8.47 -21.49
C ASN A 66 -2.26 -8.94 -20.68
N LEU A 67 -1.16 -8.19 -20.70
CA LEU A 67 0.06 -8.55 -19.96
C LEU A 67 -0.13 -8.50 -18.43
N CYS A 68 -0.88 -7.52 -17.93
CA CYS A 68 -1.16 -7.41 -16.49
C CYS A 68 -1.93 -8.63 -15.95
N ALA A 69 -2.89 -9.17 -16.73
CA ALA A 69 -3.63 -10.36 -16.36
C ALA A 69 -2.76 -11.62 -16.39
N LEU A 70 -1.84 -11.73 -17.37
CA LEU A 70 -0.88 -12.82 -17.45
C LEU A 70 0.17 -12.78 -16.34
N ALA A 71 0.59 -11.59 -15.93
CA ALA A 71 1.55 -11.39 -14.84
C ALA A 71 0.94 -11.61 -13.45
N CYS A 72 -0.39 -11.58 -13.34
CA CYS A 72 -1.08 -11.74 -12.07
C CYS A 72 -1.00 -13.21 -11.59
N PRO A 73 -0.39 -13.49 -10.43
CA PRO A 73 -0.28 -14.87 -9.92
C PRO A 73 -1.63 -15.47 -9.55
N GLU A 74 -2.59 -14.63 -9.17
CA GLU A 74 -3.94 -15.03 -8.75
C GLU A 74 -4.95 -15.05 -9.89
N THR A 75 -4.59 -14.61 -11.11
CA THR A 75 -5.49 -14.54 -12.27
C THR A 75 -6.80 -13.78 -11.98
N LEU A 76 -6.71 -12.65 -11.25
CA LEU A 76 -7.87 -11.86 -10.81
C LEU A 76 -8.30 -10.75 -11.79
N ILE A 77 -7.47 -10.45 -12.79
CA ILE A 77 -7.68 -9.36 -13.73
C ILE A 77 -8.33 -9.93 -14.99
N VAL A 78 -9.45 -9.35 -15.41
CA VAL A 78 -10.09 -9.68 -16.70
C VAL A 78 -10.03 -8.46 -17.60
N VAL A 79 -9.45 -8.64 -18.78
CA VAL A 79 -9.32 -7.60 -19.82
C VAL A 79 -10.05 -8.08 -21.08
N THR A 80 -11.06 -7.35 -21.49
CA THR A 80 -11.76 -7.55 -22.78
C THR A 80 -11.59 -6.31 -23.64
N SER A 81 -11.46 -6.52 -24.96
CA SER A 81 -11.31 -5.43 -25.92
C SER A 81 -12.07 -5.69 -27.19
N GLN A 82 -12.46 -4.61 -27.86
CA GLN A 82 -13.05 -4.63 -29.19
C GLN A 82 -12.13 -3.89 -30.16
N ARG A 83 -12.05 -4.38 -31.40
CA ARG A 83 -11.26 -3.71 -32.43
C ARG A 83 -12.06 -2.57 -33.02
N ASN A 84 -11.51 -1.36 -32.96
CA ASN A 84 -12.07 -0.20 -33.61
C ASN A 84 -12.02 -0.37 -35.14
N GLU A 85 -13.13 -0.16 -35.82
CA GLU A 85 -13.19 -0.35 -37.28
C GLU A 85 -12.40 0.70 -38.06
N THR A 86 -12.32 1.93 -37.54
CA THR A 86 -11.66 3.06 -38.19
C THR A 86 -10.17 3.09 -37.87
N THR A 87 -9.80 3.10 -36.59
CA THR A 87 -8.40 3.24 -36.16
C THR A 87 -7.64 1.91 -36.14
N LYS A 88 -8.35 0.78 -36.29
CA LYS A 88 -7.84 -0.60 -36.16
C LYS A 88 -7.19 -0.92 -34.80
N ARG A 89 -7.22 0.01 -33.84
CA ARG A 89 -6.76 -0.12 -32.45
C ARG A 89 -7.68 -1.08 -31.68
N LYS A 90 -7.15 -1.70 -30.63
CA LYS A 90 -7.95 -2.42 -29.63
C LYS A 90 -8.38 -1.42 -28.55
N ASP A 91 -9.68 -1.19 -28.46
CA ASP A 91 -10.27 -0.33 -27.45
C ASP A 91 -10.74 -1.21 -26.28
N LEU A 92 -10.43 -0.78 -25.07
CA LEU A 92 -10.78 -1.48 -23.84
C LEU A 92 -12.29 -1.44 -23.64
N THR A 93 -12.94 -2.59 -23.55
CA THR A 93 -14.40 -2.68 -23.30
C THR A 93 -14.70 -3.00 -21.85
N THR A 94 -13.90 -3.87 -21.23
CA THR A 94 -14.11 -4.30 -19.85
C THR A 94 -12.77 -4.53 -19.19
N PHE A 95 -12.60 -3.94 -18.02
CA PHE A 95 -11.50 -4.20 -17.11
C PHE A 95 -12.07 -4.44 -15.72
N THR A 96 -11.95 -5.67 -15.23
CA THR A 96 -12.34 -6.00 -13.85
C THR A 96 -11.12 -6.38 -13.05
N TYR A 97 -11.06 -5.89 -11.82
CA TYR A 97 -9.99 -6.17 -10.88
C TYR A 97 -10.61 -6.57 -9.55
N ASP A 98 -10.44 -7.83 -9.16
CA ASP A 98 -10.95 -8.32 -7.87
C ASP A 98 -9.95 -8.05 -6.75
N THR A 99 -10.22 -7.00 -5.96
CA THR A 99 -9.39 -6.61 -4.82
C THR A 99 -9.47 -7.58 -3.66
N SER A 100 -10.49 -8.44 -3.58
CA SER A 100 -10.62 -9.44 -2.51
C SER A 100 -9.60 -10.57 -2.63
N ARG A 101 -9.12 -10.82 -3.86
CA ARG A 101 -8.10 -11.83 -4.18
C ARG A 101 -6.72 -11.24 -4.38
N CYS A 102 -6.59 -9.92 -4.38
CA CYS A 102 -5.32 -9.25 -4.66
C CYS A 102 -4.37 -9.31 -3.46
N MET A 103 -3.11 -9.65 -3.72
CA MET A 103 -2.03 -9.65 -2.73
C MET A 103 -1.12 -8.41 -2.82
N PHE A 104 -1.48 -7.40 -3.62
CA PHE A 104 -0.77 -6.13 -3.79
C PHE A 104 0.73 -6.27 -4.14
N CYS A 105 1.05 -7.25 -4.99
CA CYS A 105 2.44 -7.59 -5.33
C CYS A 105 3.11 -6.68 -6.36
N GLY A 106 2.39 -5.77 -7.04
CA GLY A 106 2.95 -4.84 -8.02
C GLY A 106 3.33 -5.44 -9.38
N LEU A 107 3.24 -6.76 -9.57
CA LEU A 107 3.64 -7.40 -10.83
C LEU A 107 2.83 -6.90 -12.04
N CYS A 108 1.56 -6.54 -11.83
CA CYS A 108 0.71 -6.02 -12.91
C CYS A 108 1.08 -4.59 -13.33
N GLU A 109 1.66 -3.80 -12.43
CA GLU A 109 2.20 -2.46 -12.68
C GLU A 109 3.52 -2.58 -13.47
N ASP A 110 4.46 -3.40 -12.97
CA ASP A 110 5.75 -3.66 -13.64
C ASP A 110 5.59 -4.29 -15.04
N ALA A 111 4.53 -5.09 -15.25
CA ALA A 111 4.25 -5.72 -16.53
C ALA A 111 3.58 -4.79 -17.55
N CYS A 112 3.10 -3.61 -17.14
CA CYS A 112 2.41 -2.71 -18.04
C CYS A 112 3.40 -1.96 -18.93
N PRO A 113 3.35 -2.11 -20.27
CA PRO A 113 4.32 -1.46 -21.15
C PRO A 113 4.06 0.03 -21.38
N VAL A 114 2.95 0.56 -20.86
CA VAL A 114 2.46 1.93 -21.10
C VAL A 114 2.03 2.62 -19.79
N ASP A 115 2.41 2.07 -18.64
CA ASP A 115 2.10 2.61 -17.30
C ASP A 115 0.60 2.93 -17.10
N ALA A 116 -0.27 2.13 -17.74
CA ALA A 116 -1.71 2.31 -17.66
C ALA A 116 -2.31 1.80 -16.35
N LEU A 117 -1.59 0.99 -15.59
CA LEU A 117 -2.03 0.41 -14.31
C LEU A 117 -0.98 0.69 -13.24
N GLU A 118 -1.40 1.30 -12.15
CA GLU A 118 -0.53 1.75 -11.05
C GLU A 118 -1.12 1.31 -9.70
N LEU A 119 -0.26 1.02 -8.72
CA LEU A 119 -0.70 0.84 -7.33
C LEU A 119 -0.58 2.18 -6.58
N THR A 120 -1.71 2.70 -6.12
CA THR A 120 -1.79 4.02 -5.49
C THR A 120 -1.29 4.03 -4.04
N GLN A 121 -1.15 5.22 -3.48
CA GLN A 121 -0.77 5.45 -2.08
C GLN A 121 -1.96 5.64 -1.14
N ASP A 122 -3.17 5.36 -1.63
CA ASP A 122 -4.42 5.58 -0.91
C ASP A 122 -4.73 4.48 0.13
#